data_AF-A0AAW1DEP8-F1
#
_entry.id   AF-A0AAW1DEP8-F1
#
_cell.length_a   1.000
_cell.length_b   1.000
_cell.length_c   1.000
_cell.angle_alpha   90.00
_cell.angle_beta   90.00
_cell.angle_gamma   90.00
#
_symmetry.space_group_name_H-M   'P 1'
#
loop_
_entity.id
_entity.type
_entity.pdbx_description
1 polymer ?
#
loop_
_entity_poly.entity_id
_entity_poly.type
_entity_poly.pdbx_seq_one_letter_code
_entity_poly.pdbx_strand_id
1 'polypeptide(L)'
;MVEVQPNAKKIIPQGWPPGHKYGLPCKCAHSTGPRVRYVQPERVPSYKPIKVFKAPDAKMHDDTTYKLSFEAFDAKSVRGCRGVPTPRKENLASVGDFCGLTTNRLSYGAWPGVTRTKQIIPRDHNLRGSGPMQEITTVRHDYTPKPIATVEPIKQPPNLGLSKAEMEGDSVMTLSYKCPDYNRFQPSPSYKPNQRYVPPEGPMDGNTVQKMSYVPWEPLKKRTPSLG
;
A
#
# COMPACT_ATOMS: atom_id res chain seq x y z
N MET A 1 -52.00 -48.26 -28.48
CA MET A 1 -51.36 -47.41 -29.51
C MET A 1 -50.48 -46.44 -28.77
N VAL A 2 -49.16 -46.54 -28.92
CA VAL A 2 -48.20 -45.59 -28.34
C VAL A 2 -47.36 -45.11 -29.51
N GLU A 3 -47.61 -43.87 -29.94
CA GLU A 3 -46.85 -43.20 -30.98
C GLU A 3 -45.46 -42.87 -30.45
N VAL A 4 -44.44 -43.60 -30.91
CA VAL A 4 -43.05 -43.22 -30.68
C VAL A 4 -42.62 -42.36 -31.86
N GLN A 5 -42.74 -41.05 -31.70
CA GLN A 5 -42.20 -40.11 -32.68
C GLN A 5 -40.67 -40.18 -32.69
N PRO A 6 -40.02 -40.42 -33.85
CA PRO A 6 -38.57 -40.29 -33.95
C PRO A 6 -38.20 -38.80 -33.94
N ASN A 7 -37.98 -38.25 -32.75
CA ASN A 7 -37.45 -36.90 -32.55
C ASN A 7 -35.95 -36.87 -32.90
N ALA A 8 -35.61 -37.04 -34.18
CA ALA A 8 -34.27 -36.83 -34.70
C ALA A 8 -34.15 -35.37 -35.15
N LYS A 9 -33.95 -34.46 -34.19
CA LYS A 9 -33.52 -33.09 -34.51
C LYS A 9 -32.19 -33.19 -35.25
N LYS A 10 -32.18 -32.93 -36.56
CA LYS A 10 -30.95 -32.76 -37.33
C LYS A 10 -30.18 -31.60 -36.70
N ILE A 11 -29.09 -31.92 -36.02
CA ILE A 11 -28.15 -30.92 -35.51
C ILE A 11 -27.51 -30.31 -36.76
N ILE A 12 -28.00 -29.15 -37.17
CA ILE A 12 -27.32 -28.31 -38.15
C ILE A 12 -26.06 -27.81 -37.44
N PRO A 13 -24.84 -28.08 -37.95
CA PRO A 13 -23.64 -27.52 -37.34
C PRO A 13 -23.75 -25.99 -37.44
N GLN A 14 -23.96 -25.36 -36.30
CA GLN A 14 -23.93 -23.90 -36.15
C GLN A 14 -22.56 -23.43 -36.66
N GLY A 15 -22.57 -22.49 -37.61
CA GLY A 15 -21.35 -21.85 -38.08
C GLY A 15 -20.59 -21.22 -36.91
N TRP A 16 -19.27 -21.06 -37.08
CA TRP A 16 -18.41 -20.49 -36.04
C TRP A 16 -18.94 -19.12 -35.56
N PRO A 17 -18.87 -18.83 -34.24
CA PRO A 17 -19.35 -17.57 -33.69
C PRO A 17 -18.60 -16.36 -34.28
N PRO A 18 -19.23 -15.17 -34.33
CA PRO A 18 -18.62 -13.98 -34.92
C PRO A 18 -17.32 -13.60 -34.17
N GLY A 19 -16.18 -13.65 -34.86
CA GLY A 19 -14.86 -13.30 -34.29
C GLY A 19 -13.82 -14.43 -34.19
N HIS A 20 -14.14 -15.66 -34.63
CA HIS A 20 -13.17 -16.77 -34.60
C HIS A 20 -12.10 -16.67 -35.72
N LYS A 21 -10.81 -16.65 -35.35
CA LYS A 21 -9.67 -16.42 -36.28
C LYS A 21 -9.15 -17.68 -36.99
N TYR A 22 -9.70 -18.86 -36.71
CA TYR A 22 -9.30 -20.11 -37.37
C TYR A 22 -10.51 -20.72 -38.08
N GLY A 23 -10.34 -21.02 -39.38
CA GLY A 23 -11.44 -21.38 -40.29
C GLY A 23 -11.53 -20.50 -41.54
N LEU A 24 -10.40 -19.95 -42.01
CA LEU A 24 -10.36 -19.25 -43.29
C LEU A 24 -10.88 -20.18 -44.41
N PRO A 25 -11.67 -19.66 -45.37
CA PRO A 25 -12.09 -20.44 -46.52
C PRO A 25 -10.86 -20.92 -47.31
N CYS A 26 -10.83 -22.20 -47.68
CA CYS A 26 -9.80 -22.78 -48.55
C CYS A 26 -9.60 -21.88 -49.77
N LYS A 27 -8.39 -21.32 -49.93
CA LYS A 27 -7.98 -20.51 -51.10
C LYS A 27 -7.74 -21.36 -52.36
N CYS A 28 -8.47 -22.47 -52.50
CA CYS A 28 -8.51 -23.28 -53.70
C CYS A 28 -9.48 -22.63 -54.71
N ALA A 29 -9.10 -21.47 -55.23
CA ALA A 29 -9.74 -20.78 -56.37
C ALA A 29 -9.16 -21.24 -57.72
N HIS A 30 -8.61 -22.46 -57.79
CA HIS A 30 -7.97 -22.97 -59.01
C HIS A 30 -8.24 -24.46 -59.26
N SER A 31 -9.50 -24.87 -59.15
CA SER A 31 -9.98 -26.09 -59.82
C SER A 31 -11.37 -25.82 -60.39
N THR A 32 -11.41 -25.55 -61.68
CA THR A 32 -12.64 -25.46 -62.49
C THR A 32 -13.24 -26.87 -62.63
N GLY A 33 -14.09 -27.25 -61.67
CA GLY A 33 -14.88 -28.48 -61.72
C GLY A 33 -16.05 -28.45 -60.72
N PRO A 34 -17.20 -29.07 -61.03
CA PRO A 34 -18.34 -29.10 -60.12
C PRO A 34 -17.97 -29.83 -58.82
N ARG A 35 -18.16 -29.16 -57.68
CA ARG A 35 -17.89 -29.71 -56.35
C ARG A 35 -18.89 -30.81 -56.02
N VAL A 36 -18.55 -32.06 -56.30
CA VAL A 36 -19.32 -33.23 -55.85
C VAL A 36 -19.12 -33.43 -54.35
N ARG A 37 -20.22 -33.34 -53.59
CA ARG A 37 -20.29 -33.76 -52.19
C ARG A 37 -21.04 -35.08 -52.15
N TYR A 38 -20.58 -36.03 -51.33
CA TYR A 38 -21.30 -37.29 -51.13
C TYR A 38 -22.66 -37.00 -50.47
N VAL A 39 -23.75 -37.30 -51.18
CA VAL A 39 -25.11 -37.25 -50.66
C VAL A 39 -25.54 -38.68 -50.39
N GLN A 40 -25.58 -39.05 -49.11
CA GLN A 40 -25.99 -40.39 -48.71
C GLN A 40 -27.46 -40.62 -49.10
N PRO A 41 -27.79 -41.68 -49.86
CA PRO A 41 -29.18 -41.97 -50.21
C PRO A 41 -30.00 -42.33 -48.97
N GLU A 42 -31.32 -42.17 -49.08
CA GLU A 42 -32.24 -42.45 -47.98
C GLU A 42 -32.15 -43.92 -47.54
N ARG A 43 -32.03 -44.14 -46.22
CA ARG A 43 -31.89 -45.49 -45.68
C ARG A 43 -33.20 -46.26 -45.87
N VAL A 44 -33.12 -47.37 -46.60
CA VAL A 44 -34.25 -48.29 -46.79
C VAL A 44 -34.71 -48.88 -45.44
N PRO A 45 -36.03 -48.92 -45.15
CA PRO A 45 -36.55 -49.53 -43.92
C PRO A 45 -36.31 -51.04 -43.90
N SER A 46 -36.07 -51.60 -42.71
CA SER A 46 -35.75 -53.02 -42.55
C SER A 46 -36.99 -53.92 -42.71
N TYR A 47 -36.91 -54.94 -43.58
CA TYR A 47 -37.95 -55.96 -43.79
C TYR A 47 -38.05 -57.03 -42.68
N LYS A 48 -37.48 -56.79 -41.49
CA LYS A 48 -37.50 -57.76 -40.41
C LYS A 48 -38.89 -57.80 -39.75
N PRO A 49 -39.49 -58.97 -39.53
CA PRO A 49 -40.77 -59.07 -38.85
C PRO A 49 -40.67 -58.58 -37.41
N ILE A 50 -41.64 -57.76 -37.00
CA ILE A 50 -41.71 -57.19 -35.65
C ILE A 50 -42.18 -58.29 -34.69
N LYS A 51 -41.28 -58.77 -33.83
CA LYS A 51 -41.59 -59.78 -32.81
C LYS A 51 -42.35 -59.12 -31.65
N VAL A 52 -43.68 -59.07 -31.73
CA VAL A 52 -44.55 -58.66 -30.61
C VAL A 52 -45.13 -59.90 -29.97
N PHE A 53 -44.75 -60.18 -28.72
CA PHE A 53 -45.31 -61.28 -27.94
C PHE A 53 -46.74 -60.94 -27.49
N LYS A 54 -47.68 -61.86 -27.71
CA LYS A 54 -49.05 -61.78 -27.15
C LYS A 54 -49.23 -62.90 -26.15
N ALA A 55 -49.44 -62.54 -24.88
CA ALA A 55 -49.69 -63.51 -23.83
C ALA A 55 -51.06 -64.20 -24.02
N PRO A 56 -51.18 -65.50 -23.74
CA PRO A 56 -52.46 -66.20 -23.72
C PRO A 56 -53.38 -65.66 -22.61
N ASP A 57 -54.68 -65.56 -22.88
CA ASP A 57 -55.65 -64.97 -21.96
C ASP A 57 -56.11 -65.93 -20.85
N ALA A 58 -55.90 -67.24 -21.01
CA ALA A 58 -56.27 -68.26 -20.04
C ALA A 58 -55.04 -68.79 -19.27
N LYS A 59 -55.16 -68.86 -17.95
CA LYS A 59 -54.17 -69.51 -17.07
C LYS A 59 -54.35 -71.02 -17.08
N MET A 60 -53.24 -71.75 -16.99
CA MET A 60 -53.22 -73.21 -16.86
C MET A 60 -53.68 -73.63 -15.45
N HIS A 61 -54.34 -74.79 -15.32
CA HIS A 61 -54.78 -75.32 -14.02
C HIS A 61 -53.60 -75.92 -13.22
N ASP A 62 -53.50 -75.55 -11.93
CA ASP A 62 -52.39 -75.91 -11.00
C ASP A 62 -52.75 -77.05 -10.01
N ASP A 63 -53.86 -77.72 -10.25
CA ASP A 63 -54.41 -78.77 -9.38
C ASP A 63 -53.76 -80.11 -9.72
N THR A 64 -52.78 -80.50 -8.91
CA THR A 64 -52.16 -81.82 -8.98
C THR A 64 -52.96 -82.81 -8.15
N THR A 65 -53.00 -84.07 -8.59
CA THR A 65 -53.69 -85.18 -7.88
C THR A 65 -53.25 -85.28 -6.42
N TYR A 66 -51.99 -84.97 -6.11
CA TYR A 66 -51.46 -84.96 -4.76
C TYR A 66 -52.14 -83.93 -3.85
N LYS A 67 -52.36 -82.70 -4.32
CA LYS A 67 -53.05 -81.64 -3.55
C LYS A 67 -54.50 -82.00 -3.24
N LEU A 68 -55.17 -82.71 -4.15
CA LEU A 68 -56.55 -83.16 -3.96
C LEU A 68 -56.67 -84.39 -3.05
N SER A 69 -55.59 -85.15 -2.85
CA SER A 69 -55.62 -86.42 -2.11
C SER A 69 -55.35 -86.27 -0.61
N PHE A 70 -54.66 -85.20 -0.19
CA PHE A 70 -54.22 -85.01 1.20
C PHE A 70 -54.65 -83.63 1.72
N GLU A 71 -55.86 -83.53 2.24
CA GLU A 71 -56.32 -82.35 2.98
C GLU A 71 -55.76 -82.35 4.41
N ALA A 72 -55.36 -81.19 4.92
CA ALA A 72 -54.83 -81.06 6.27
C ALA A 72 -55.96 -81.23 7.31
N PHE A 73 -55.81 -82.16 8.26
CA PHE A 73 -56.76 -82.37 9.35
C PHE A 73 -56.83 -81.14 10.28
N ASP A 74 -58.04 -80.75 10.69
CA ASP A 74 -58.24 -79.64 11.63
C ASP A 74 -57.67 -80.01 13.02
N ALA A 75 -56.65 -79.27 13.46
CA ALA A 75 -55.99 -79.43 14.75
C ALA A 75 -56.94 -79.29 15.96
N LYS A 76 -58.14 -78.72 15.77
CA LYS A 76 -59.18 -78.67 16.81
C LYS A 76 -59.85 -80.03 17.07
N SER A 77 -59.94 -80.91 16.07
CA SER A 77 -60.56 -82.23 16.21
C SER A 77 -59.74 -83.23 17.06
N VAL A 78 -58.43 -82.99 17.20
CA VAL A 78 -57.49 -83.89 17.90
C VAL A 78 -57.39 -83.59 19.41
N ARG A 79 -57.84 -82.41 19.86
CA ARG A 79 -57.67 -81.95 21.25
C ARG A 79 -58.60 -82.62 22.28
N GLY A 80 -59.63 -83.37 21.86
CA GLY A 80 -60.62 -83.99 22.75
C GLY A 80 -60.29 -85.40 23.26
N CYS A 81 -59.21 -86.03 22.79
CA CYS A 81 -58.96 -87.46 23.03
C CYS A 81 -58.12 -87.79 24.28
N ARG A 82 -57.81 -86.82 25.15
CA ARG A 82 -57.09 -87.05 26.42
C ARG A 82 -57.98 -86.65 27.60
N GLY A 83 -58.32 -87.61 28.45
CA GLY A 83 -59.17 -87.39 29.64
C GLY A 83 -58.57 -86.40 30.63
N VAL A 84 -59.43 -85.69 31.37
CA VAL A 84 -59.06 -84.65 32.34
C VAL A 84 -58.50 -85.31 33.62
N PRO A 85 -57.25 -85.01 34.05
CA PRO A 85 -56.74 -85.53 35.31
C PRO A 85 -57.49 -84.93 36.50
N THR A 86 -58.03 -85.76 37.39
CA THR A 86 -58.67 -85.30 38.64
C THR A 86 -57.70 -85.46 39.81
N PRO A 87 -57.22 -84.39 40.45
CA PRO A 87 -56.35 -84.51 41.63
C PRO A 87 -57.15 -84.93 42.87
N ARG A 88 -56.52 -85.70 43.77
CA ARG A 88 -57.12 -86.09 45.06
C ARG A 88 -57.06 -84.92 46.05
N LYS A 89 -58.11 -84.74 46.86
CA LYS A 89 -58.12 -83.75 47.97
C LYS A 89 -57.18 -84.21 49.08
N GLU A 90 -56.19 -83.38 49.40
CA GLU A 90 -55.27 -83.57 50.53
C GLU A 90 -55.99 -83.26 51.86
N ASN A 91 -55.86 -84.12 52.87
CA ASN A 91 -56.58 -84.03 54.17
C ASN A 91 -55.69 -83.58 55.34
N LEU A 92 -54.48 -83.07 55.07
CA LEU A 92 -53.56 -82.61 56.09
C LEU A 92 -53.55 -81.08 56.09
N ALA A 93 -54.14 -80.48 57.12
CA ALA A 93 -54.03 -79.04 57.37
C ALA A 93 -52.83 -78.78 58.28
N SER A 94 -51.92 -77.87 57.88
CA SER A 94 -50.76 -77.48 58.68
C SER A 94 -51.18 -76.74 59.94
N VAL A 95 -50.57 -77.08 61.09
CA VAL A 95 -50.81 -76.41 62.37
C VAL A 95 -50.08 -75.06 62.37
N GLY A 96 -50.84 -73.99 62.16
CA GLY A 96 -50.41 -72.61 62.30
C GLY A 96 -49.53 -72.07 61.18
N ASP A 97 -49.46 -70.74 61.07
CA ASP A 97 -48.65 -70.07 60.06
C ASP A 97 -47.16 -70.11 60.46
N PHE A 98 -46.34 -70.68 59.59
CA PHE A 98 -44.89 -70.73 59.79
C PHE A 98 -44.28 -69.34 59.60
N CYS A 99 -43.55 -68.82 60.60
CA CYS A 99 -42.84 -67.55 60.45
C CYS A 99 -41.58 -67.75 59.58
N GLY A 100 -41.70 -67.48 58.28
CA GLY A 100 -40.59 -67.57 57.32
C GLY A 100 -39.55 -66.43 57.42
N LEU A 101 -39.55 -65.69 58.53
CA LEU A 101 -38.64 -64.57 58.76
C LEU A 101 -37.44 -65.06 59.59
N THR A 102 -36.37 -65.45 58.90
CA THR A 102 -35.10 -65.78 59.54
C THR A 102 -34.38 -64.51 59.98
N THR A 103 -33.50 -64.60 60.98
CA THR A 103 -32.65 -63.50 61.45
C THR A 103 -31.89 -62.83 60.31
N ASN A 104 -31.38 -63.62 59.35
CA ASN A 104 -30.71 -63.10 58.15
C ASN A 104 -31.64 -62.18 57.33
N ARG A 105 -32.89 -62.59 57.10
CA ARG A 105 -33.87 -61.82 56.32
C ARG A 105 -34.28 -60.52 57.02
N LEU A 106 -34.28 -60.50 58.34
CA LEU A 106 -34.57 -59.31 59.14
C LEU A 106 -33.37 -58.35 59.24
N SER A 107 -32.16 -58.88 59.34
CA SER A 107 -30.94 -58.08 59.53
C SER A 107 -30.33 -57.52 58.24
N TYR A 108 -30.46 -58.22 57.12
CA TYR A 108 -29.82 -57.87 55.84
C TYR A 108 -30.84 -57.55 54.74
N GLY A 109 -31.80 -56.69 55.05
CA GLY A 109 -32.76 -56.17 54.07
C GLY A 109 -32.16 -55.12 53.13
N ALA A 110 -32.88 -54.80 52.05
CA ALA A 110 -32.55 -53.65 51.21
C ALA A 110 -32.74 -52.36 52.02
N TRP A 111 -31.69 -51.55 52.16
CA TRP A 111 -31.74 -50.28 52.89
C TRP A 111 -32.37 -49.20 52.01
N PRO A 112 -33.62 -48.76 52.28
CA PRO A 112 -34.26 -47.74 51.46
C PRO A 112 -33.55 -46.39 51.68
N GLY A 113 -33.17 -45.73 50.59
CA GLY A 113 -32.58 -44.38 50.62
C GLY A 113 -31.05 -44.31 50.51
N VAL A 114 -30.34 -45.45 50.47
CA VAL A 114 -28.91 -45.46 50.15
C VAL A 114 -28.75 -45.28 48.64
N THR A 115 -28.58 -44.02 48.21
CA THR A 115 -28.27 -43.68 46.83
C THR A 115 -26.76 -43.47 46.67
N ARG A 116 -26.25 -43.69 45.45
CA ARG A 116 -24.84 -43.43 45.15
C ARG A 116 -24.54 -41.96 45.44
N THR A 117 -23.43 -41.68 46.12
CA THR A 117 -22.95 -40.31 46.31
C THR A 117 -22.79 -39.64 44.96
N LYS A 118 -23.25 -38.39 44.85
CA LYS A 118 -23.11 -37.60 43.61
C LYS A 118 -21.63 -37.44 43.29
N GLN A 119 -21.27 -37.61 42.02
CA GLN A 119 -19.91 -37.37 41.56
C GLN A 119 -19.50 -35.92 41.82
N ILE A 120 -18.36 -35.71 42.47
CA ILE A 120 -17.77 -34.39 42.64
C ILE A 120 -17.03 -34.05 41.35
N ILE A 121 -17.57 -33.14 40.56
CA ILE A 121 -16.94 -32.65 39.32
C ILE A 121 -16.09 -31.43 39.70
N PRO A 122 -14.78 -31.41 39.40
CA PRO A 122 -13.95 -30.25 39.67
C PRO A 122 -14.48 -29.03 38.91
N ARG A 123 -14.45 -27.86 39.55
CA ARG A 123 -14.85 -26.62 38.89
C ARG A 123 -13.83 -26.32 37.78
N ASP A 124 -14.32 -25.94 36.61
CA ASP A 124 -13.44 -25.40 35.59
C ASP A 124 -12.86 -24.09 36.13
N HIS A 125 -11.54 -24.06 36.31
CA HIS A 125 -10.85 -22.91 36.89
C HIS A 125 -10.79 -21.71 35.93
N ASN A 126 -11.32 -21.83 34.71
CA ASN A 126 -11.40 -20.77 33.70
C ASN A 126 -10.15 -19.87 33.71
N LEU A 127 -8.98 -20.49 33.67
CA LEU A 127 -7.68 -19.81 33.59
C LEU A 127 -7.48 -19.09 32.24
N ARG A 128 -8.46 -19.19 31.34
CA ARG A 128 -8.50 -18.43 30.10
C ARG A 128 -8.94 -17.02 30.45
N GLY A 129 -7.99 -16.08 30.40
CA GLY A 129 -8.30 -14.66 30.51
C GLY A 129 -9.45 -14.29 29.59
N SER A 130 -10.48 -13.64 30.13
CA SER A 130 -11.61 -13.17 29.34
C SER A 130 -11.19 -11.93 28.56
N GLY A 131 -10.95 -12.08 27.26
CA GLY A 131 -10.65 -10.95 26.39
C GLY A 131 -10.23 -11.37 24.98
N PRO A 132 -10.29 -10.43 24.02
CA PRO A 132 -9.72 -10.65 22.70
C PRO A 132 -8.21 -10.88 22.82
N MET A 133 -7.66 -11.69 21.91
CA MET A 133 -6.22 -11.94 21.82
C MET A 133 -5.50 -10.62 21.49
N GLN A 134 -4.42 -10.30 22.19
CA GLN A 134 -3.60 -9.13 21.88
C GLN A 134 -2.98 -9.29 20.49
N GLU A 135 -3.34 -8.42 19.56
CA GLU A 135 -2.90 -8.48 18.14
C GLU A 135 -1.56 -7.79 17.89
N ILE A 136 -1.08 -7.02 18.86
CA ILE A 136 0.15 -6.23 18.73
C ILE A 136 1.34 -7.09 19.15
N THR A 137 2.23 -7.35 18.20
CA THR A 137 3.53 -7.99 18.47
C THR A 137 4.45 -7.03 19.20
N THR A 138 5.38 -7.58 20.00
CA THR A 138 6.43 -6.78 20.68
C THR A 138 7.18 -5.89 19.71
N VAL A 139 7.44 -6.38 18.50
CA VAL A 139 8.07 -5.59 17.43
C VAL A 139 7.26 -4.34 17.08
N ARG A 140 5.94 -4.46 16.89
CA ARG A 140 5.09 -3.30 16.60
C ARG A 140 4.97 -2.35 17.78
N HIS A 141 4.98 -2.88 19.01
CA HIS A 141 4.90 -2.06 20.21
C HIS A 141 6.21 -1.27 20.44
N ASP A 142 7.36 -1.91 20.27
CA ASP A 142 8.65 -1.38 20.70
C ASP A 142 9.34 -0.55 19.61
N TYR A 143 9.15 -0.91 18.34
CA TYR A 143 9.77 -0.24 17.19
C TYR A 143 8.81 0.78 16.56
N THR A 144 8.43 1.77 17.35
CA THR A 144 7.69 2.95 16.87
C THR A 144 8.68 4.02 16.35
N PRO A 145 8.25 4.88 15.40
CA PRO A 145 9.10 5.97 14.93
C PRO A 145 9.45 6.90 16.10
N LYS A 146 10.72 6.90 16.51
CA LYS A 146 11.24 7.79 17.54
C LYS A 146 11.43 9.19 16.95
N PRO A 147 11.10 10.27 17.69
CA PRO A 147 11.39 11.61 17.23
C PRO A 147 12.91 11.75 17.02
N ILE A 148 13.30 12.14 15.81
CA ILE A 148 14.70 12.45 15.50
C ILE A 148 14.94 13.86 16.03
N ALA A 149 15.73 13.98 17.10
CA ALA A 149 16.19 15.28 17.56
C ALA A 149 17.12 15.88 16.49
N THR A 150 16.72 17.00 15.91
CA THR A 150 17.57 17.73 14.97
C THR A 150 18.73 18.34 15.75
N VAL A 151 19.95 17.89 15.47
CA VAL A 151 21.15 18.52 16.00
C VAL A 151 21.33 19.87 15.30
N GLU A 152 21.62 20.92 16.07
CA GLU A 152 21.93 22.22 15.49
C GLU A 152 23.17 22.11 14.57
N PRO A 153 23.14 22.73 13.38
CA PRO A 153 24.27 22.68 12.48
C PRO A 153 25.49 23.36 13.12
N ILE A 154 26.62 22.66 13.14
CA ILE A 154 27.90 23.21 13.58
C ILE A 154 28.35 24.26 12.55
N LYS A 155 28.09 25.54 12.82
CA LYS A 155 28.54 26.66 11.99
C LYS A 155 30.01 26.95 12.27
N GLN A 156 30.90 26.44 11.42
CA GLN A 156 32.29 26.87 11.44
C GLN A 156 32.38 28.34 10.97
N PRO A 157 33.11 29.21 11.68
CA PRO A 157 33.40 30.53 11.14
C PRO A 157 34.15 30.38 9.81
N PRO A 158 33.93 31.28 8.84
CA PRO A 158 34.63 31.21 7.55
C PRO A 158 36.15 31.31 7.77
N ASN A 159 36.88 30.24 7.44
CA ASN A 159 38.35 30.20 7.53
C ASN A 159 39.04 31.05 6.44
N LEU A 160 38.28 31.59 5.50
CA LEU A 160 38.75 32.51 4.45
C LEU A 160 38.51 33.95 4.89
N GLY A 161 39.41 34.47 5.72
CA GLY A 161 39.50 35.90 5.97
C GLY A 161 40.40 36.55 4.91
N LEU A 162 39.88 37.51 4.15
CA LEU A 162 40.75 38.39 3.37
C LEU A 162 41.57 39.25 4.33
N SER A 163 42.87 39.42 4.06
CA SER A 163 43.71 40.31 4.84
C SER A 163 43.12 41.72 4.79
N LYS A 164 42.78 42.28 5.96
CA LYS A 164 42.33 43.68 6.09
C LYS A 164 43.48 44.69 5.97
N ALA A 165 44.73 44.20 5.90
CA ALA A 165 45.90 45.04 5.75
C ALA A 165 45.93 45.63 4.33
N GLU A 166 46.17 46.94 4.24
CA GLU A 166 46.40 47.61 2.98
C GLU A 166 47.70 47.09 2.35
N MET A 167 47.69 46.96 1.03
CA MET A 167 48.90 46.61 0.26
C MET A 167 49.83 47.83 0.27
N GLU A 168 51.11 47.64 0.58
CA GLU A 168 52.12 48.70 0.50
C GLU A 168 52.18 49.24 -0.94
N GLY A 169 51.74 50.48 -1.14
CA GLY A 169 51.61 51.10 -2.46
C GLY A 169 52.87 51.84 -2.92
N ASP A 170 53.90 51.90 -2.08
CA ASP A 170 55.13 52.60 -2.39
C ASP A 170 56.07 51.73 -3.22
N SER A 171 56.27 52.15 -4.46
CA SER A 171 57.28 51.54 -5.33
C SER A 171 58.69 52.01 -4.97
N VAL A 172 59.71 51.25 -5.36
CA VAL A 172 61.12 51.64 -5.21
C VAL A 172 61.39 53.02 -5.84
N MET A 173 60.67 53.37 -6.92
CA MET A 173 60.77 54.67 -7.59
C MET A 173 60.27 55.81 -6.69
N THR A 174 59.12 55.65 -6.04
CA THR A 174 58.54 56.67 -5.16
C THR A 174 59.37 56.87 -3.90
N LEU A 175 60.04 55.82 -3.40
CA LEU A 175 60.95 55.92 -2.26
C LEU A 175 62.31 56.53 -2.62
N SER A 176 62.86 56.18 -3.80
CA SER A 176 64.23 56.57 -4.18
C SER A 176 64.35 57.99 -4.70
N TYR A 177 63.30 58.53 -5.34
CA TYR A 177 63.33 59.84 -6.00
C TYR A 177 62.40 60.85 -5.34
N LYS A 178 62.52 61.02 -4.01
CA LYS A 178 61.80 62.07 -3.27
C LYS A 178 62.51 63.42 -3.43
N CYS A 179 61.73 64.49 -3.55
CA CYS A 179 62.28 65.84 -3.61
C CYS A 179 62.98 66.16 -2.27
N PRO A 180 64.27 66.54 -2.26
CA PRO A 180 64.99 66.81 -1.02
C PRO A 180 64.38 68.01 -0.29
N ASP A 181 64.42 67.98 1.04
CA ASP A 181 63.95 69.09 1.87
C ASP A 181 64.87 70.30 1.68
N TYR A 182 64.40 71.27 0.91
CA TYR A 182 65.12 72.50 0.61
C TYR A 182 65.43 73.35 1.85
N ASN A 183 64.75 73.14 2.99
CA ASN A 183 65.08 73.83 4.24
C ASN A 183 66.40 73.33 4.86
N ARG A 184 66.80 72.09 4.56
CA ARG A 184 68.08 71.51 5.02
C ARG A 184 69.20 71.72 4.01
N PHE A 185 68.89 72.20 2.81
CA PHE A 185 69.87 72.44 1.77
C PHE A 185 70.56 73.78 2.00
N GLN A 186 71.88 73.77 2.21
CA GLN A 186 72.67 74.99 2.21
C GLN A 186 73.19 75.27 0.79
N PRO A 187 72.79 76.38 0.14
CA PRO A 187 73.36 76.77 -1.15
C PRO A 187 74.86 77.01 -1.01
N SER A 188 75.64 76.62 -2.03
CA SER A 188 77.08 76.93 -2.07
C SER A 188 77.29 78.44 -2.00
N PRO A 189 78.23 78.94 -1.17
CA PRO A 189 78.52 80.36 -1.08
C PRO A 189 79.09 80.89 -2.41
N SER A 190 78.72 82.11 -2.79
CA SER A 190 79.27 82.76 -3.98
C SER A 190 80.57 83.50 -3.65
N TYR A 191 81.62 83.32 -4.47
CA TYR A 191 82.90 84.04 -4.33
C TYR A 191 82.94 85.40 -5.03
N LYS A 192 81.78 85.93 -5.45
CA LYS A 192 81.71 87.23 -6.13
C LYS A 192 81.86 88.36 -5.11
N PRO A 193 82.55 89.47 -5.43
CA PRO A 193 82.66 90.62 -4.54
C PRO A 193 81.26 91.16 -4.20
N ASN A 194 81.07 91.55 -2.94
CA ASN A 194 79.79 92.04 -2.43
C ASN A 194 79.40 93.34 -3.16
N GLN A 195 78.43 93.25 -4.08
CA GLN A 195 77.80 94.41 -4.69
C GLN A 195 76.78 95.02 -3.72
N ARG A 196 77.27 95.73 -2.70
CA ARG A 196 76.42 96.57 -1.85
C ARG A 196 76.29 97.94 -2.49
N TYR A 197 75.04 98.41 -2.64
CA TYR A 197 74.78 99.76 -3.13
C TYR A 197 75.36 100.79 -2.14
N VAL A 198 76.18 101.70 -2.65
CA VAL A 198 76.69 102.85 -1.90
C VAL A 198 75.95 104.08 -2.41
N PRO A 199 75.09 104.72 -1.61
CA PRO A 199 74.39 105.92 -2.05
C PRO A 199 75.40 107.06 -2.31
N PRO A 200 75.16 107.91 -3.33
CA PRO A 200 75.99 109.09 -3.55
C PRO A 200 75.85 110.07 -2.38
N GLU A 201 76.95 110.76 -2.05
CA GLU A 201 77.05 111.62 -0.86
C GLU A 201 76.24 112.93 -0.97
N GLY A 202 75.90 113.35 -2.19
CA GLY A 202 75.14 114.58 -2.46
C GLY A 202 73.73 114.32 -3.02
N PRO A 203 72.79 115.26 -2.84
CA PRO A 203 71.47 115.19 -3.46
C PRO A 203 71.60 115.28 -4.99
N MET A 204 70.69 114.61 -5.70
CA MET A 204 70.57 114.72 -7.16
C MET A 204 70.22 116.15 -7.56
N ASP A 205 70.89 116.70 -8.57
CA ASP A 205 70.57 118.03 -9.10
C ASP A 205 69.15 118.06 -9.70
N GLY A 206 68.28 118.91 -9.16
CA GLY A 206 66.86 119.02 -9.50
C GLY A 206 66.53 120.14 -10.49
N ASN A 207 67.53 120.77 -11.09
CA ASN A 207 67.37 121.85 -12.05
C ASN A 207 67.04 121.30 -13.44
N THR A 208 65.79 121.47 -13.87
CA THR A 208 65.36 121.10 -15.23
C THR A 208 65.51 122.28 -16.18
N VAL A 209 65.79 122.01 -17.46
CA VAL A 209 65.90 123.05 -18.51
C VAL A 209 64.67 123.95 -18.54
N GLN A 210 63.47 123.38 -18.34
CA GLN A 210 62.22 124.13 -18.25
C GLN A 210 62.21 125.15 -17.10
N LYS A 211 62.61 124.73 -15.89
CA LYS A 211 62.68 125.62 -14.72
C LYS A 211 63.67 126.76 -14.93
N MET A 212 64.80 126.49 -15.61
CA MET A 212 65.81 127.51 -15.90
C MET A 212 65.40 128.46 -17.05
N SER A 213 64.64 127.96 -18.03
CA SER A 213 64.34 128.72 -19.26
C SER A 213 63.10 129.62 -19.14
N TYR A 214 62.12 129.24 -18.32
CA TYR A 214 60.85 129.97 -18.19
C TYR A 214 60.74 130.61 -16.81
N VAL A 215 61.55 131.64 -16.57
CA VAL A 215 61.44 132.50 -15.39
C VAL A 215 60.43 133.62 -15.69
N PRO A 216 59.56 134.03 -14.74
CA PRO A 216 58.58 135.08 -14.97
C PRO A 216 59.26 136.38 -15.44
N TRP A 217 58.81 136.93 -16.57
CA TRP A 217 59.23 138.24 -17.06
C TRP A 217 58.09 139.25 -16.94
N GLU A 218 58.41 140.50 -16.61
CA GLU A 218 57.42 141.57 -16.49
C GLU A 218 57.16 142.23 -17.86
N PRO A 219 55.88 142.36 -18.31
CA PRO A 219 55.56 142.97 -19.60
C PRO A 219 55.65 144.49 -19.58
N LEU A 220 56.23 145.08 -20.63
CA LEU A 220 56.39 146.53 -20.78
C LEU A 220 55.05 147.22 -21.11
N LYS A 221 54.72 148.32 -20.42
CA LYS A 221 53.43 149.04 -20.55
C LYS A 221 53.32 149.81 -21.89
N LYS A 222 52.17 149.68 -22.58
CA LYS A 222 51.85 150.40 -23.84
C LYS A 222 51.28 151.81 -23.58
N ARG A 223 51.65 152.80 -24.40
CA ARG A 223 51.13 154.19 -24.35
C ARG A 223 49.90 154.38 -25.26
N THR A 224 48.89 155.10 -24.79
CA THR A 224 47.71 155.53 -25.58
C THR A 224 47.90 156.96 -26.11
N PRO A 225 47.41 157.30 -27.33
CA PRO A 225 47.45 158.66 -27.87
C PRO A 225 46.22 159.49 -27.46
N SER A 226 46.44 160.78 -27.21
CA SER A 226 45.42 161.78 -26.85
C SER A 226 44.68 162.34 -28.07
N LEU A 227 43.36 162.51 -27.98
CA LEU A 227 42.55 163.32 -28.91
C LEU A 227 42.17 164.63 -28.21
N GLY A 228 42.35 165.74 -28.94
CA GLY A 228 41.92 167.09 -28.55
C GLY A 228 40.51 167.41 -29.00
#